data_AF-A0A4Y2Q3H0-F1
#
_entry.id   AF-A0A4Y2Q3H0-F1
#
_cell.length_a   1.000
_cell.length_b   1.000
_cell.length_c   1.000
_cell.angle_alpha   90.00
_cell.angle_beta   90.00
_cell.angle_gamma   90.00
#
_symmetry.space_group_name_H-M   'P 1'
#
loop_
_entity.id
_entity.type
_entity.pdbx_description
1 polymer ?
#
loop_
_entity_poly.entity_id
_entity_poly.type
_entity_poly.pdbx_seq_one_letter_code
_entity_poly.pdbx_strand_id
1 'polypeptide(L)' 'MLYGGIVLLHDNSRPHTAAATPELLDQFGWEIFEHPLYSPDVAPSDFHLFLKAYLATVSLVTGYFT' A
#
# COMPACT_ATOMS: atom_id res chain seq x y z
N MET A 1 9.77 15.66 7.84
CA MET A 1 11.25 15.67 7.96
C MET A 1 11.61 14.43 8.77
N LEU A 2 12.18 13.39 8.17
CA LEU A 2 12.40 12.11 8.86
C LEU A 2 13.76 12.02 9.54
N TYR A 3 13.72 11.92 10.87
CA TYR A 3 14.68 11.16 11.68
C TYR A 3 13.92 10.50 12.85
N GLY A 4 12.91 9.66 12.57
CA GLY A 4 12.24 8.83 13.58
C GLY A 4 10.73 8.61 13.49
N GLY A 5 10.01 9.22 12.53
CA GLY A 5 8.56 9.07 12.34
C GLY A 5 8.17 7.91 11.43
N ILE A 6 6.92 7.44 11.55
CA ILE A 6 6.32 6.45 10.63
C ILE A 6 5.72 7.19 9.43
N VAL A 7 6.03 6.70 8.23
CA VAL A 7 5.39 7.15 6.99
C VAL A 7 4.45 6.07 6.49
N LEU A 8 3.18 6.42 6.30
CA LEU A 8 2.16 5.53 5.76
C LEU A 8 1.95 5.80 4.28
N LEU A 9 2.07 4.75 3.47
CA LEU A 9 1.70 4.75 2.05
C LEU A 9 0.43 3.92 1.88
N HIS A 10 -0.66 4.55 1.45
CA HIS A 10 -1.93 3.90 1.16
C HIS A 10 -2.58 4.53 -0.09
N ASP A 11 -3.55 3.86 -0.70
CA ASP A 11 -4.28 4.40 -1.85
C ASP A 11 -5.27 5.50 -1.44
N ASN A 12 -5.81 6.24 -2.41
CA ASN A 12 -6.77 7.31 -2.15
C ASN A 12 -8.22 6.80 -2.04
N SER A 13 -8.44 5.52 -1.71
CA SER A 13 -9.80 5.00 -1.60
C SER A 13 -10.59 5.71 -0.48
N ARG A 14 -11.92 5.74 -0.62
CA ARG A 14 -12.81 6.48 0.29
C ARG A 14 -12.61 6.18 1.78
N PRO A 15 -12.40 4.93 2.22
CA PRO A 15 -12.13 4.65 3.63
C PRO A 15 -10.85 5.34 4.15
N HIS A 16 -9.83 5.45 3.30
CA HIS A 16 -8.54 6.03 3.70
C HIS A 16 -8.50 7.56 3.61
N THR A 17 -9.40 8.15 2.83
CA THR A 17 -9.53 9.62 2.70
C THR A 17 -10.69 10.21 3.49
N ALA A 18 -11.55 9.38 4.10
CA ALA A 18 -12.61 9.83 4.99
C ALA A 18 -12.01 10.54 6.21
N ALA A 19 -12.63 11.64 6.67
CA ALA A 19 -12.09 12.56 7.67
C ALA A 19 -11.55 11.89 8.95
N ALA A 20 -12.17 10.81 9.41
CA ALA A 20 -11.73 10.08 10.60
C ALA A 20 -10.32 9.47 10.45
N THR A 21 -9.91 9.11 9.24
CA THR A 21 -8.63 8.44 8.98
C THR A 21 -7.43 9.39 9.12
N PRO A 22 -7.35 10.55 8.45
CA PRO A 22 -6.25 11.48 8.66
C PRO A 22 -6.22 12.05 10.09
N GLU A 23 -7.38 12.24 10.75
CA GLU A 23 -7.43 12.64 12.16
C GLU A 23 -6.76 11.59 13.08
N LEU A 24 -7.02 10.31 12.84
CA LEU A 24 -6.40 9.22 13.59
C LEU A 24 -4.88 9.12 13.33
N LEU A 25 -4.48 9.30 12.06
CA LEU A 25 -3.07 9.24 11.67
C LEU A 25 -2.26 10.40 12.25
N ASP A 26 -2.84 11.59 12.33
CA ASP A 26 -2.25 12.74 13.01
C ASP A 26 -2.08 12.49 14.52
N GLN A 27 -3.09 11.89 15.18
CA GLN A 27 -2.98 11.48 16.58
C GLN A 27 -1.86 10.47 16.84
N PHE A 28 -1.57 9.60 15.86
CA PHE A 28 -0.43 8.68 15.93
C PHE A 28 0.91 9.32 15.54
N GLY A 29 0.90 10.54 15.00
CA GLY A 29 2.09 11.22 14.47
C GLY A 29 2.64 10.57 13.21
N TRP A 30 1.77 9.95 12.40
CA TRP A 30 2.15 9.28 11.15
C TRP A 30 2.05 10.26 9.99
N GLU A 31 3.13 10.41 9.22
CA GLU A 31 3.11 11.19 8.00
C GLU A 31 2.48 10.35 6.87
N ILE A 32 1.58 10.95 6.08
CA ILE A 32 0.98 10.29 4.91
C ILE A 32 1.82 10.61 3.69
N PHE A 33 2.28 9.58 2.96
CA PHE A 33 2.93 9.76 1.68
C PHE A 33 1.88 9.94 0.58
N GLU A 34 2.00 10.99 -0.23
CA GLU A 34 1.06 11.25 -1.31
C GLU A 34 1.08 10.12 -2.34
N HIS A 35 -0.08 9.48 -2.53
CA HIS A 35 -0.27 8.46 -3.54
C HIS A 35 -0.99 9.06 -4.77
N PRO A 36 -0.49 8.84 -5.99
CA PRO A 36 -1.20 9.27 -7.19
C PRO A 36 -2.51 8.50 -7.39
N LEU A 37 -3.48 9.10 -8.07
CA LEU A 37 -4.78 8.48 -8.26
C LEU A 37 -4.66 7.26 -9.19
N TYR A 38 -5.14 6.10 -8.73
CA TYR A 38 -5.17 4.84 -9.48
C TYR A 38 -3.79 4.36 -9.98
N SER A 39 -2.77 4.41 -9.11
CA SER A 39 -1.40 4.02 -9.46
C SER A 39 -0.90 2.78 -8.69
N PRO A 40 -1.41 1.58 -9.01
CA PRO A 40 -0.98 0.35 -8.34
C PRO A 40 0.50 0.02 -8.59
N ASP A 41 1.09 0.55 -9.66
CA ASP A 41 2.52 0.46 -9.96
C ASP A 41 3.40 1.23 -8.98
N VAL A 42 2.83 2.19 -8.24
CA VAL A 42 3.52 2.99 -7.21
C VAL A 42 3.33 2.39 -5.81
N ALA A 43 2.37 1.48 -5.63
CA ALA A 43 2.07 0.84 -4.35
C ALA A 43 2.84 -0.48 -4.19
N PRO A 44 3.83 -0.59 -3.28
CA PRO A 44 4.60 -1.82 -3.08
C PRO A 44 3.76 -3.04 -2.69
N SER A 45 2.63 -2.82 -2.03
CA SER A 45 1.65 -3.87 -1.75
C SER A 45 1.15 -4.52 -3.04
N ASP A 46 0.88 -3.73 -4.07
CA ASP A 46 0.22 -4.19 -5.28
C ASP A 46 1.23 -4.77 -6.27
N PHE A 47 2.28 -4.00 -6.62
CA PHE A 47 3.24 -4.44 -7.64
C PHE A 47 4.26 -5.46 -7.12
N HIS A 48 4.50 -5.56 -5.81
CA HIS A 48 5.48 -6.48 -5.25
C HIS A 48 4.83 -7.62 -4.48
N LEU A 49 4.08 -7.30 -3.42
CA LEU A 49 3.57 -8.32 -2.50
C LEU A 49 2.46 -9.16 -3.14
N PHE A 50 1.39 -8.52 -3.59
CA PHE A 50 0.23 -9.20 -4.17
C PHE A 50 0.55 -9.79 -5.53
N LEU A 51 1.34 -9.11 -6.36
CA LEU A 51 1.81 -9.68 -7.62
C LEU A 51 2.60 -10.97 -7.39
N LYS A 52 3.58 -10.99 -6.46
CA LYS A 52 4.33 -12.21 -6.15
C LYS A 52 3.45 -13.31 -5.58
N ALA A 53 2.54 -12.98 -4.67
CA ALA A 53 1.61 -13.96 -4.11
C ALA A 53 0.76 -14.60 -5.20
N TYR A 54 0.20 -13.78 -6.10
CA TYR A 54 -0.57 -14.23 -7.24
C TYR A 54 0.25 -15.13 -8.17
N LEU A 55 1.45 -14.70 -8.57
CA LEU A 55 2.32 -15.49 -9.45
C LEU A 55 2.74 -16.82 -8.81
N ALA A 56 3.02 -16.84 -7.50
CA ALA A 56 3.30 -18.07 -6.77
C ALA A 56 2.07 -19.00 -6.77
N THR A 57 0.87 -18.48 -6.53
CA THR A 57 -0.37 -19.28 -6.63
C THR A 57 -0.58 -19.80 -8.04
N VAL A 58 -0.38 -18.97 -9.08
CA VAL A 58 -0.50 -19.40 -10.48
C VAL A 58 0.52 -20.48 -10.80
N SER A 59 1.78 -20.32 -10.39
CA SER A 59 2.84 -21.33 -10.56
C SER A 59 2.48 -22.67 -9.91
N LEU A 60 1.95 -22.65 -8.69
CA LEU A 60 1.50 -23.85 -7.98
C LEU A 60 0.32 -24.55 -8.68
N VAL A 61 -0.62 -23.78 -9.26
CA VAL A 61 -1.83 -24.33 -9.91
C VAL A 61 -1.57 -24.78 -11.34
N THR A 62 -0.62 -24.13 -12.04
CA THR A 62 -0.35 -24.36 -13.47
C THR A 62 0.89 -25.21 -13.73
N GLY A 63 1.74 -25.45 -12.71
CA GLY A 63 2.94 -26.27 -12.82
C GLY A 63 4.13 -25.59 -13.53
N TYR A 64 4.01 -24.32 -13.89
CA TYR A 64 5.14 -23.53 -14.39
C TYR A 64 5.97 -23.04 -13.21
N PHE A 65 7.06 -23.75 -12.88
CA PHE A 65 8.03 -23.31 -11.86
C PHE A 65 8.61 -21.95 -12.27
N THR A 66 8.50 -20.94 -11.39
CA THR A 66 9.13 -19.61 -11.55
C THR A 66 10.60 -19.63 -11.22
#